data_AF-A0A1E3B9M6-F1
#
_entry.id   AF-A0A1E3B9M6-F1
#
_cell.length_a   1.000
_cell.length_b   1.000
_cell.length_c   1.000
_cell.angle_alpha   90.00
_cell.angle_beta   90.00
_cell.angle_gamma   90.00
#
_symmetry.space_group_name_H-M   'P 1'
#
loop_
_entity.id
_entity.type
_entity.pdbx_description
1 polymer ?
#
loop_
_entity_poly.entity_id
_entity_poly.type
_entity_poly.pdbx_seq_one_letter_code
_entity_poly.pdbx_strand_id
1 'polypeptide(L)'
;MERTLIVDWAFQLIQHAKNLQKLQIDFDHGDETNSFIKRLSYTDCLSHLKELTLKATSVSGEYIRRFLCYYRNLRKLSLRAIFLDEGECLPILRFLQHEFPTLEEIEIFHLRDGRKLVHFQGVSENPIIDEAQGTKFTFISLRKRGEMRNIRLSYSGPKMDIALQKLVDWAQFL
;
A
#
# COMPACT_ATOMS: atom_id res chain seq x y z
N MET A 1 5.80 28.20 -5.81
CA MET A 1 4.59 28.70 -6.50
C MET A 1 4.08 27.69 -7.51
N GLU A 2 4.88 27.26 -8.49
CA GLU A 2 4.46 26.25 -9.49
C GLU A 2 4.08 24.89 -8.92
N ARG A 3 4.83 24.36 -7.94
CA ARG A 3 4.51 23.06 -7.31
C ARG A 3 3.16 23.03 -6.60
N THR A 4 2.82 24.10 -5.88
CA THR A 4 1.52 24.24 -5.20
C THR A 4 0.37 24.26 -6.21
N LEU A 5 0.54 24.95 -7.35
CA LEU A 5 -0.44 24.97 -8.43
C LEU A 5 -0.65 23.58 -9.05
N ILE A 6 0.41 22.79 -9.21
CA ILE A 6 0.31 21.41 -9.71
C ILE A 6 -0.45 20.52 -8.71
N VAL A 7 -0.16 20.65 -7.42
CA VAL A 7 -0.84 19.91 -6.34
C VAL A 7 -2.34 20.29 -6.28
N ASP A 8 -2.65 21.58 -6.37
CA ASP A 8 -4.03 22.08 -6.40
C ASP A 8 -4.80 21.57 -7.63
N TRP A 9 -4.17 21.63 -8.80
CA TRP A 9 -4.74 21.12 -10.05
C TRP A 9 -5.00 19.62 -9.98
N ALA A 10 -4.02 18.83 -9.52
CA ALA A 10 -4.16 17.39 -9.38
C ALA A 10 -5.28 17.03 -8.38
N PHE A 11 -5.38 17.77 -7.27
CA PHE A 11 -6.45 17.59 -6.30
C PHE A 11 -7.82 17.84 -6.91
N GLN A 12 -7.99 18.97 -7.62
CA GLN A 12 -9.25 19.28 -8.29
C GLN A 12 -9.61 18.23 -9.34
N LEU A 13 -8.64 17.77 -10.13
CA LEU A 13 -8.86 16.74 -11.13
C LEU A 13 -9.41 15.45 -10.50
N ILE A 14 -8.79 14.98 -9.42
CA ILE A 14 -9.23 13.79 -8.69
C ILE A 14 -10.62 14.01 -8.09
N GLN A 15 -10.88 15.19 -7.50
CA GLN A 15 -12.16 15.52 -6.89
C GLN A 15 -13.33 15.49 -7.88
N HIS A 16 -13.10 15.89 -9.12
CA HIS A 16 -14.13 15.91 -10.16
C HIS A 16 -14.28 14.57 -10.91
N ALA A 17 -13.34 13.64 -10.75
CA ALA A 17 -13.36 12.33 -11.40
C ALA A 17 -14.24 11.30 -10.64
N LYS A 18 -15.55 11.56 -10.53
CA LYS A 18 -16.49 10.75 -9.71
C LYS A 18 -16.60 9.27 -10.08
N ASN A 19 -16.27 8.93 -11.33
CA ASN A 19 -16.29 7.56 -11.85
C ASN A 19 -14.89 6.94 -11.94
N LEU A 20 -13.89 7.53 -11.30
CA LEU A 20 -12.52 7.04 -11.34
C LEU A 20 -12.44 5.65 -10.69
N GLN A 21 -12.09 4.65 -11.48
CA GLN A 21 -11.92 3.27 -11.01
C GLN A 21 -10.47 2.91 -10.71
N LYS A 22 -9.52 3.65 -11.30
CA LYS A 22 -8.09 3.42 -11.16
C LYS A 22 -7.37 4.73 -10.91
N LEU A 23 -6.61 4.78 -9.82
CA LEU A 23 -5.79 5.91 -9.44
C LEU A 23 -4.37 5.44 -9.21
N GLN A 24 -3.44 6.02 -9.96
CA GLN A 24 -2.02 5.86 -9.75
C GLN A 24 -1.40 7.21 -9.50
N ILE A 25 -0.72 7.35 -8.36
CA ILE A 25 -0.01 8.58 -8.00
C ILE A 25 1.44 8.22 -7.76
N ASP A 26 2.31 8.89 -8.49
CA ASP A 26 3.75 8.89 -8.24
C ASP A 26 4.12 10.24 -7.66
N PHE A 27 4.60 10.23 -6.43
CA PHE A 27 4.93 11.45 -5.71
C PHE A 27 6.36 11.91 -5.95
N ASP A 28 7.18 11.11 -6.63
CA ASP A 28 8.59 11.42 -6.93
C ASP A 28 9.38 11.87 -5.68
N HIS A 29 9.06 11.30 -4.51
CA HIS A 29 9.62 11.67 -3.21
C HIS A 29 9.44 13.14 -2.80
N GLY A 30 8.45 13.83 -3.38
CA GLY A 30 8.18 15.25 -3.11
C GLY A 30 7.69 15.52 -1.68
N ASP A 31 8.12 16.65 -1.11
CA ASP A 31 7.82 17.05 0.27
C ASP A 31 6.32 17.32 0.53
N GLU A 32 5.54 17.61 -0.51
CA GLU A 32 4.11 17.95 -0.42
C GLU A 32 3.19 16.72 -0.32
N THR A 33 3.75 15.52 -0.37
CA THR A 33 2.98 14.28 -0.43
C THR A 33 2.02 14.11 0.75
N ASN A 34 2.50 14.38 1.96
CA ASN A 34 1.71 14.20 3.17
C ASN A 34 0.54 15.21 3.22
N SER A 35 0.77 16.44 2.77
CA SER A 35 -0.27 17.47 2.63
C SER A 35 -1.34 17.07 1.61
N PHE A 36 -0.91 16.52 0.47
CA PHE A 36 -1.82 16.06 -0.57
C PHE A 36 -2.66 14.85 -0.15
N ILE A 37 -2.05 13.82 0.44
CA ILE A 37 -2.79 12.65 0.96
C ILE A 37 -3.73 13.09 2.09
N LYS A 38 -3.28 13.98 2.98
CA LYS A 38 -4.15 14.58 4.00
C LYS A 38 -5.36 15.22 3.35
N ARG A 39 -5.19 16.08 2.35
CA ARG A 39 -6.31 16.76 1.67
C ARG A 39 -7.26 15.77 1.00
N LEU A 40 -6.73 14.75 0.31
CA LEU A 40 -7.54 13.68 -0.26
C LEU A 40 -8.31 12.88 0.79
N SER A 41 -7.74 12.67 1.98
CA SER A 41 -8.38 11.96 3.09
C SER A 41 -9.59 12.69 3.71
N TYR A 42 -9.89 13.91 3.26
CA TYR A 42 -11.11 14.64 3.61
C TYR A 42 -12.12 14.74 2.47
N THR A 43 -11.88 14.04 1.34
CA THR A 43 -12.72 14.19 0.14
C THR A 43 -13.46 12.89 -0.20
N ASP A 44 -14.79 12.93 -0.13
CA ASP A 44 -15.70 11.78 -0.35
C ASP A 44 -15.89 11.38 -1.84
N CYS A 45 -14.94 11.71 -2.72
CA CYS A 45 -15.20 11.76 -4.16
C CYS A 45 -14.86 10.49 -4.96
N LEU A 46 -14.30 9.44 -4.35
CA LEU A 46 -13.74 8.28 -5.06
C LEU A 46 -14.31 6.93 -4.59
N SER A 47 -15.60 6.86 -4.26
CA SER A 47 -16.27 5.63 -3.80
C SER A 47 -16.26 4.46 -4.81
N HIS A 48 -16.01 4.76 -6.09
CA HIS A 48 -15.91 3.78 -7.17
C HIS A 48 -14.49 3.26 -7.43
N LEU A 49 -13.51 3.70 -6.65
CA LEU A 49 -12.12 3.31 -6.84
C LEU A 49 -11.92 1.82 -6.57
N LYS A 50 -11.37 1.10 -7.55
CA LYS A 50 -11.10 -0.34 -7.50
C LYS A 50 -9.61 -0.64 -7.47
N GLU A 51 -8.79 0.23 -8.07
CA GLU A 51 -7.35 0.05 -8.14
C GLU A 51 -6.63 1.31 -7.66
N LEU A 52 -5.77 1.14 -6.66
CA LEU A 52 -4.95 2.21 -6.12
C LEU A 52 -3.49 1.82 -6.18
N THR A 53 -2.67 2.71 -6.73
CA THR A 53 -1.21 2.60 -6.71
C THR A 53 -0.62 3.88 -6.16
N LEU A 54 0.12 3.76 -5.05
CA LEU A 54 0.89 4.85 -4.46
C LEU A 54 2.38 4.56 -4.66
N LYS A 55 3.14 5.54 -5.11
CA LYS A 55 4.59 5.42 -5.30
C LYS A 55 5.36 6.56 -4.66
N ALA A 56 6.54 6.24 -4.13
CA ALA A 56 7.56 7.22 -3.73
C ALA A 56 7.04 8.26 -2.72
N THR A 57 6.32 7.82 -1.69
CA THR A 57 5.65 8.70 -0.73
C THR A 57 6.17 8.49 0.70
N SER A 58 6.37 9.60 1.41
CA SER A 58 6.42 9.60 2.88
C SER A 58 5.07 10.06 3.41
N VAL A 59 4.42 9.23 4.21
CA VAL A 59 3.03 9.47 4.63
C VAL A 59 2.80 9.00 6.06
N SER A 60 2.01 9.80 6.79
CA SER A 60 1.57 9.39 8.10
C SER A 60 0.60 8.22 8.05
N GLY A 61 0.76 7.27 8.97
CA GLY A 61 -0.12 6.10 9.06
C GLY A 61 -1.58 6.47 9.33
N GLU A 62 -1.84 7.57 10.04
CA GLU A 62 -3.19 8.11 10.20
C GLU A 62 -3.79 8.54 8.87
N TYR A 63 -3.07 9.35 8.09
CA TYR A 63 -3.59 9.90 6.85
C TYR A 63 -3.77 8.84 5.77
N ILE A 64 -2.88 7.83 5.70
CA ILE A 64 -3.07 6.73 4.74
C ILE A 64 -4.28 5.87 5.12
N ARG A 65 -4.49 5.54 6.41
CA ARG A 65 -5.70 4.80 6.84
C ARG A 65 -6.97 5.58 6.54
N ARG A 66 -6.98 6.87 6.86
CA ARG A 66 -8.11 7.76 6.59
C ARG A 66 -8.36 7.92 5.10
N PHE A 67 -7.32 8.06 4.30
CA PHE A 67 -7.44 8.11 2.84
C PHE A 67 -8.04 6.81 2.30
N LEU A 68 -7.55 5.66 2.75
CA LEU A 68 -8.00 4.35 2.31
C LEU A 68 -9.43 4.01 2.77
N CYS A 69 -9.90 4.51 3.92
CA CYS A 69 -11.21 4.11 4.48
C CYS A 69 -12.41 4.42 3.57
N TYR A 70 -12.27 5.38 2.65
CA TYR A 70 -13.28 5.73 1.67
C TYR A 70 -13.36 4.74 0.50
N TYR A 71 -12.40 3.82 0.37
CA TYR A 71 -12.25 2.91 -0.78
C TYR A 71 -12.59 1.47 -0.40
N ARG A 72 -13.73 1.24 0.27
CA ARG A 72 -14.14 -0.10 0.70
C ARG A 72 -14.33 -1.11 -0.45
N ASN A 73 -14.50 -0.62 -1.67
CA ASN A 73 -14.62 -1.42 -2.90
C ASN A 73 -13.26 -1.67 -3.59
N LEU A 74 -12.14 -1.34 -2.93
CA LEU A 74 -10.82 -1.52 -3.50
C LEU A 74 -10.56 -3.02 -3.72
N ARG A 75 -10.15 -3.35 -4.94
CA ARG A 75 -9.79 -4.70 -5.38
C ARG A 75 -8.29 -4.89 -5.51
N LYS A 76 -7.56 -3.81 -5.84
CA LYS A 76 -6.11 -3.83 -6.01
C LYS A 76 -5.44 -2.69 -5.26
N LEU A 77 -4.44 -3.03 -4.46
CA LEU A 77 -3.60 -2.06 -3.76
C LEU A 77 -2.12 -2.31 -4.08
N SER A 78 -1.44 -1.32 -4.64
CA SER A 78 0.00 -1.36 -4.89
C SER A 78 0.69 -0.23 -4.12
N LEU A 79 1.58 -0.63 -3.22
CA LEU A 79 2.38 0.25 -2.35
C LEU A 79 3.84 0.14 -2.76
N ARG A 80 4.39 1.18 -3.39
CA ARG A 80 5.76 1.15 -3.94
C ARG A 80 6.62 2.26 -3.36
N ALA A 81 7.77 1.92 -2.77
CA ALA A 81 8.65 2.87 -2.11
C ALA A 81 7.90 3.78 -1.13
N ILE A 82 7.11 3.15 -0.23
CA ILE A 82 6.33 3.85 0.79
C ILE A 82 7.16 3.94 2.08
N PHE A 83 7.24 5.13 2.65
CA PHE A 83 7.90 5.41 3.92
C PHE A 83 6.83 5.82 4.93
N LEU A 84 6.59 4.98 5.92
CA LEU A 84 5.62 5.21 6.97
C LEU A 84 6.29 5.82 8.20
N ASP A 85 5.50 6.49 9.04
CA ASP A 85 5.92 6.83 10.40
C ASP A 85 6.25 5.54 11.19
N GLU A 86 7.11 5.66 12.21
CA GLU A 86 7.55 4.52 13.01
C GLU A 86 6.37 3.87 13.78
N GLY A 87 6.23 2.55 13.66
CA GLY A 87 5.18 1.73 14.25
C GLY A 87 3.91 1.58 13.40
N GLU A 88 3.85 2.17 12.20
CA GLU A 88 2.60 2.23 11.44
C GLU A 88 2.39 1.07 10.45
N CYS A 89 3.41 0.26 10.15
CA CYS A 89 3.27 -0.83 9.18
C CYS A 89 2.24 -1.88 9.63
N LEU A 90 2.37 -2.43 10.83
CA LEU A 90 1.43 -3.47 11.31
C LEU A 90 0.00 -2.96 11.47
N PRO A 91 -0.24 -1.76 12.05
CA PRO A 91 -1.57 -1.17 12.06
C PRO A 91 -2.19 -1.03 10.67
N ILE A 92 -1.42 -0.65 9.65
CA ILE A 92 -1.93 -0.55 8.27
C ILE A 92 -2.27 -1.94 7.72
N LEU A 93 -1.41 -2.94 7.88
CA LEU A 93 -1.69 -4.29 7.39
C LEU A 93 -2.94 -4.91 8.05
N ARG A 94 -3.11 -4.73 9.37
CA ARG A 94 -4.33 -5.16 10.09
C ARG A 94 -5.57 -4.37 9.65
N PHE A 95 -5.43 -3.07 9.43
CA PHE A 95 -6.51 -2.24 8.89
C PHE A 95 -6.96 -2.75 7.51
N LEU A 96 -6.02 -3.07 6.63
CA LEU A 96 -6.32 -3.68 5.33
C LEU A 96 -7.06 -5.01 5.46
N GLN A 97 -6.67 -5.84 6.44
CA GLN A 97 -7.27 -7.14 6.71
C GLN A 97 -8.74 -7.04 7.12
N HIS A 98 -9.10 -6.03 7.91
CA HIS A 98 -10.44 -5.89 8.47
C HIS A 98 -11.39 -5.03 7.62
N GLU A 99 -10.88 -3.99 6.96
CA GLU A 99 -11.74 -2.97 6.31
C GLU A 99 -11.92 -3.17 4.80
N PHE A 100 -11.18 -4.09 4.17
CA PHE A 100 -11.18 -4.29 2.71
C PHE A 100 -11.55 -5.71 2.30
N PRO A 101 -12.82 -6.12 2.49
CA PRO A 101 -13.27 -7.47 2.18
C PRO A 101 -13.24 -7.80 0.67
N THR A 102 -13.19 -6.78 -0.20
CA THR A 102 -13.13 -6.94 -1.66
C THR A 102 -11.70 -6.94 -2.21
N LEU A 103 -10.68 -6.79 -1.36
CA LEU A 103 -9.29 -6.72 -1.82
C LEU A 103 -8.87 -8.10 -2.33
N GLU A 104 -8.51 -8.16 -3.61
CA GLU A 104 -8.12 -9.40 -4.30
C GLU A 104 -6.64 -9.42 -4.62
N GLU A 105 -6.01 -8.25 -4.78
CA GLU A 105 -4.61 -8.11 -5.14
C GLU A 105 -3.90 -7.09 -4.24
N ILE A 106 -2.76 -7.50 -3.69
CA ILE A 106 -1.86 -6.61 -2.98
C ILE A 106 -0.45 -6.74 -3.55
N GLU A 107 0.21 -5.61 -3.76
CA GLU A 107 1.62 -5.53 -4.12
C GLU A 107 2.32 -4.58 -3.17
N ILE A 108 3.42 -5.05 -2.58
CA ILE A 108 4.28 -4.25 -1.71
C ILE A 108 5.68 -4.27 -2.30
N PHE A 109 6.22 -3.10 -2.58
CA PHE A 109 7.58 -2.91 -3.07
C PHE A 109 8.29 -1.88 -2.21
N HIS A 110 9.41 -2.26 -1.57
CA HIS A 110 10.25 -1.36 -0.77
C HIS A 110 9.44 -0.54 0.26
N LEU A 111 8.74 -1.22 1.16
CA LEU A 111 8.02 -0.62 2.28
C LEU A 111 8.96 -0.36 3.45
N ARG A 112 8.84 0.83 4.07
CA ARG A 112 9.58 1.19 5.27
C ARG A 112 8.64 1.61 6.40
N ASP A 113 9.08 1.29 7.60
CA ASP A 113 8.45 1.68 8.86
C ASP A 113 9.48 2.50 9.66
N GLY A 114 9.26 3.82 9.71
CA GLY A 114 10.29 4.79 10.07
C GLY A 114 11.54 4.64 9.18
N ARG A 115 12.70 4.41 9.82
CA ARG A 115 13.96 4.21 9.09
C ARG A 115 14.17 2.76 8.63
N LYS A 116 13.38 1.81 9.14
CA LYS A 116 13.60 0.37 8.97
C LYS A 116 12.93 -0.12 7.69
N LEU A 117 13.61 -1.00 6.97
CA LEU A 117 13.02 -1.72 5.83
C LEU A 117 12.14 -2.84 6.38
N VAL A 118 10.89 -2.92 5.92
CA VAL A 118 10.01 -4.03 6.26
C VAL A 118 10.37 -5.21 5.37
N HIS A 119 10.72 -6.33 6.00
CA HIS A 119 11.07 -7.58 5.34
C HIS A 119 10.11 -8.68 5.80
N PHE A 120 9.59 -9.46 4.85
CA PHE A 120 8.67 -10.57 5.12
C PHE A 120 9.38 -11.89 4.87
N GLN A 121 10.09 -12.41 5.87
CA GLN A 121 10.96 -13.59 5.72
C GLN A 121 10.16 -14.85 5.37
N GLY A 122 9.01 -15.05 6.02
CA GLY A 122 8.19 -16.25 5.82
C GLY A 122 7.63 -16.41 4.40
N VAL A 123 7.59 -15.33 3.60
CA VAL A 123 7.16 -15.39 2.19
C VAL A 123 8.07 -16.28 1.35
N SER A 124 9.38 -16.27 1.60
CA SER A 124 10.33 -17.13 0.89
C SER A 124 10.36 -18.57 1.41
N GLU A 125 9.98 -18.78 2.67
CA GLU A 125 10.02 -20.09 3.32
C GLU A 125 8.72 -20.88 3.08
N ASN A 126 7.58 -20.20 3.11
CA ASN A 126 6.26 -20.79 2.90
C ASN A 126 5.35 -19.84 2.10
N PRO A 127 5.53 -19.72 0.78
CA PRO A 127 4.77 -18.79 -0.03
C PRO A 127 3.28 -19.17 -0.19
N ILE A 128 2.89 -20.40 0.12
CA ILE A 128 1.54 -20.93 -0.18
C ILE A 128 0.50 -20.31 0.76
N ILE A 129 -0.64 -19.89 0.22
CA ILE A 129 -1.76 -19.31 0.97
C ILE A 129 -2.97 -20.23 0.97
N ASP A 130 -3.33 -20.76 -0.20
CA ASP A 130 -4.40 -21.72 -0.36
C ASP A 130 -3.90 -22.89 -1.21
N GLU A 131 -3.68 -24.04 -0.59
CA GLU A 131 -3.26 -25.27 -1.30
C GLU A 131 -4.33 -25.76 -2.28
N ALA A 132 -5.61 -25.65 -1.92
CA ALA A 132 -6.71 -26.15 -2.74
C ALA A 132 -6.85 -25.36 -4.05
N GLN A 133 -6.56 -24.05 -4.00
CA GLN A 133 -6.57 -23.18 -5.18
C GLN A 133 -5.18 -22.92 -5.78
N GLY A 134 -4.12 -23.44 -5.15
CA GLY A 134 -2.74 -23.21 -5.57
C GLY A 134 -2.27 -21.75 -5.48
N THR A 135 -2.95 -20.91 -4.69
CA THR A 135 -2.58 -19.49 -4.56
C THR A 135 -1.40 -19.32 -3.63
N LYS A 136 -0.48 -18.43 -4.00
CA LYS A 136 0.77 -18.20 -3.28
C LYS A 136 1.25 -16.76 -3.44
N PHE A 137 2.08 -16.31 -2.50
CA PHE A 137 2.88 -15.13 -2.70
C PHE A 137 3.86 -15.32 -3.86
N THR A 138 4.02 -14.25 -4.63
CA THR A 138 5.11 -14.05 -5.56
C THR A 138 6.04 -13.01 -4.96
N PHE A 139 7.35 -13.17 -5.10
CA PHE A 139 8.30 -12.24 -4.48
C PHE A 139 9.57 -12.09 -5.31
N ILE A 140 10.25 -10.97 -5.09
CA ILE A 140 11.59 -10.70 -5.62
C ILE A 140 12.49 -10.41 -4.44
N SER A 141 13.55 -11.20 -4.32
CA SER A 141 14.59 -11.01 -3.32
C SER A 141 15.79 -10.33 -3.96
N LEU A 142 16.37 -9.34 -3.27
CA LEU A 142 17.69 -8.79 -3.62
C LEU A 142 18.67 -9.02 -2.48
N ARG A 143 19.92 -9.29 -2.85
CA ARG A 143 21.01 -9.35 -1.89
C ARG A 143 21.43 -7.93 -1.49
N LYS A 144 21.35 -7.61 -0.21
CA LYS A 144 21.75 -6.30 0.33
C LYS A 144 22.55 -6.50 1.61
N ARG A 145 23.78 -5.98 1.65
CA ARG A 145 24.71 -6.12 2.79
C ARG A 145 24.92 -7.57 3.23
N GLY A 146 24.99 -8.50 2.27
CA GLY A 146 25.23 -9.93 2.53
C GLY A 146 23.96 -10.77 2.71
N GLU A 147 22.84 -10.16 3.10
CA GLU A 147 21.56 -10.85 3.36
C GLU A 147 20.61 -10.79 2.15
N MET A 148 19.83 -11.85 1.94
CA MET A 148 18.74 -11.85 0.96
C MET A 148 17.51 -11.19 1.58
N ARG A 149 16.99 -10.16 0.93
CA ARG A 149 15.82 -9.41 1.41
C ARG A 149 14.74 -9.38 0.34
N ASN A 150 13.54 -9.81 0.69
CA ASN A 150 12.34 -9.69 -0.13
C ASN A 150 12.00 -8.21 -0.24
N ILE A 151 12.28 -7.63 -1.41
CA ILE A 151 12.05 -6.20 -1.68
C ILE A 151 10.73 -5.95 -2.38
N ARG A 152 10.18 -6.98 -3.03
CA ARG A 152 8.88 -6.98 -3.68
C ARG A 152 8.15 -8.23 -3.25
N LEU A 153 6.89 -8.10 -2.94
CA LEU A 153 5.96 -9.21 -2.87
C LEU A 153 4.63 -8.81 -3.50
N SER A 154 3.94 -9.80 -4.02
CA SER A 154 2.58 -9.66 -4.53
C SER A 154 1.78 -10.92 -4.25
N TYR A 155 0.51 -10.74 -3.96
CA TYR A 155 -0.47 -11.80 -3.83
C TYR A 155 -1.74 -11.42 -4.58
N SER A 156 -2.34 -12.40 -5.23
CA SER A 156 -3.61 -12.28 -5.93
C SER A 156 -4.42 -13.55 -5.65
N GLY A 157 -5.60 -13.40 -5.05
CA GLY A 157 -6.45 -14.53 -4.70
C GLY A 157 -7.50 -14.22 -3.64
N PRO A 158 -8.47 -15.13 -3.44
CA PRO A 158 -9.63 -14.87 -2.57
C PRO A 158 -9.32 -14.96 -1.07
N LYS A 159 -8.21 -15.59 -0.67
CA LYS A 159 -7.75 -15.68 0.74
C LYS A 159 -6.89 -14.50 1.18
N MET A 160 -7.34 -13.27 0.88
CA MET A 160 -6.59 -12.04 1.17
C MET A 160 -6.42 -11.79 2.67
N ASP A 161 -7.43 -12.14 3.47
CA ASP A 161 -7.39 -12.10 4.93
C ASP A 161 -6.24 -12.95 5.50
N ILE A 162 -6.07 -14.18 4.99
CA ILE A 162 -4.98 -15.09 5.38
C ILE A 162 -3.63 -14.54 4.90
N ALA A 163 -3.58 -14.01 3.68
CA ALA A 163 -2.37 -13.39 3.15
C ALA A 163 -1.91 -12.21 4.01
N LEU A 164 -2.82 -11.30 4.36
CA LEU A 164 -2.52 -10.14 5.22
C LEU A 164 -2.13 -10.57 6.64
N GLN A 165 -2.79 -11.58 7.21
CA GLN A 165 -2.39 -12.15 8.50
C GLN A 165 -0.95 -12.66 8.48
N LYS A 166 -0.59 -13.46 7.46
CA LYS A 166 0.79 -13.96 7.29
C LYS A 166 1.81 -12.82 7.14
N LEU A 167 1.46 -11.75 6.41
CA LEU A 167 2.33 -10.58 6.32
C LEU A 167 2.52 -9.89 7.68
N VAL A 168 1.47 -9.80 8.50
CA VAL A 168 1.57 -9.28 9.88
C VAL A 168 2.50 -10.16 10.71
N ASP A 169 2.34 -11.49 10.65
CA ASP A 169 3.11 -12.44 11.46
C ASP A 169 4.58 -12.52 11.04
N TRP A 170 4.88 -12.28 9.75
CA TRP A 170 6.24 -12.40 9.20
C TRP A 170 6.97 -11.07 9.03
N ALA A 171 6.35 -9.95 9.38
CA ALA A 171 6.97 -8.64 9.27
C ALA A 171 8.16 -8.50 10.23
N GLN A 172 9.33 -8.23 9.66
CA GLN A 172 10.57 -7.93 10.36
C GLN A 172 11.07 -6.55 9.95
N PHE A 173 11.68 -5.83 10.89
CA PHE A 173 12.07 -4.43 10.72
C PHE A 173 13.60 -4.32 10.76
N LEU A 174 14.23 -4.15 9.59
CA LEU A 174 15.68 -4.22 9.37
C LEU A 174 16.36 -2.87 9.10
#